data_AF-A0A951HAC4-F1
#
_entry.id   AF-A0A951HAC4-F1
#
_cell.length_a   1.000
_cell.length_b   1.000
_cell.length_c   1.000
_cell.angle_alpha   90.00
_cell.angle_beta   90.00
_cell.angle_gamma   90.00
#
_symmetry.space_group_name_H-M   'P 1'
#
loop_
_entity.id
_entity.type
_entity.pdbx_description
1 polymer ?
#
loop_
_entity_poly.entity_id
_entity_poly.type
_entity_poly.pdbx_seq_one_letter_code
_entity_poly.pdbx_strand_id
1 'polypeptide(L)'
;MAALLSDNYLPHQSVVQLNGTAGRLSGEVFRQQFAPCGSFQQIILRCQQFARAQHAQNILCHAFHTVAERLCTWLLGQGVKAMKHYKPDPVKDKWRALEHQRLPIGCPRCRRKFLRFFPKGFQDEKYVAWERGYKWRAHEQWAEMLNRAAFQSLIKQEKFAEIAARAVRIESKTNLLFSFEKMALRDAVKSDEGARSFATGLYDFLYGKDKVEQKFGRWVETVAALPRRQTRVLTWPLVTIFGFIALPETHIFLKPTVTRVAAREFGFDFQYKSQPSWDIYANLLSFAAAVRQDLHDMPPRDMIDIQSYMWVQGSDEYEE
;
A
#
# COMPACT_ATOMS: atom_id res chain seq x y z
N MET A 1 -7.57 33.45 1.62
CA MET A 1 -8.71 33.16 2.53
C MET A 1 -9.68 34.33 2.62
N ALA A 2 -9.21 35.57 2.77
CA ALA A 2 -10.06 36.76 2.84
C ALA A 2 -11.13 36.86 1.72
N ALA A 3 -10.75 36.68 0.45
CA ALA A 3 -11.68 36.74 -0.69
C ALA A 3 -12.81 35.67 -0.68
N LEU A 4 -12.67 34.59 0.09
CA LEU A 4 -13.65 33.49 0.21
C LEU A 4 -14.56 33.64 1.44
N LEU A 5 -14.12 34.41 2.43
CA LEU A 5 -14.85 34.66 3.68
C LEU A 5 -15.59 36.01 3.64
N SER A 6 -15.61 36.67 2.48
CA SER A 6 -16.19 38.01 2.27
C SER A 6 -15.55 39.13 3.11
N ASP A 7 -14.42 38.86 3.75
CA ASP A 7 -13.65 39.87 4.46
C ASP A 7 -12.74 40.62 3.47
N ASN A 8 -12.89 41.94 3.41
CA ASN A 8 -12.03 42.82 2.61
C ASN A 8 -10.67 43.12 3.28
N TYR A 9 -10.38 42.47 4.41
CA TYR A 9 -9.18 42.71 5.20
C TYR A 9 -8.24 41.50 5.17
N LEU A 10 -6.95 41.75 4.89
CA LEU A 10 -5.89 40.74 4.97
C LEU A 10 -4.95 41.15 6.12
N PRO A 11 -4.89 40.39 7.23
CA PRO A 11 -4.05 40.73 8.40
C PRO A 11 -2.55 40.48 8.17
N HIS A 12 -2.12 40.17 6.95
CA HIS A 12 -0.75 39.76 6.64
C HIS A 12 -0.24 40.46 5.38
N GLN A 13 1.04 40.86 5.42
CA GLN A 13 1.75 41.41 4.28
C GLN A 13 2.60 40.32 3.61
N SER A 14 2.55 40.27 2.28
CA SER A 14 3.41 39.40 1.47
C SER A 14 4.56 40.23 0.88
N VAL A 15 5.80 39.80 1.09
CA VAL A 15 7.01 40.47 0.57
C VAL A 15 7.76 39.50 -0.34
N VAL A 16 8.19 39.99 -1.51
CA VAL A 16 9.01 39.22 -2.46
C VAL A 16 10.45 39.20 -1.96
N GLN A 17 10.93 38.03 -1.53
CA GLN A 17 12.30 37.88 -0.99
C GLN A 17 13.36 37.57 -2.07
N LEU A 18 12.95 37.02 -3.21
CA LEU A 18 13.82 36.66 -4.34
C LEU A 18 13.11 37.05 -5.64
N ASN A 19 13.88 37.40 -6.67
CA ASN A 19 13.32 37.76 -7.98
C ASN A 19 12.43 36.64 -8.53
N GLY A 20 11.22 37.01 -8.96
CA GLY A 20 10.24 36.06 -9.48
C GLY A 20 9.05 36.76 -10.12
N THR A 21 8.23 36.00 -10.84
CA THR A 21 7.00 36.47 -11.46
C THR A 21 5.79 36.00 -10.67
N ALA A 22 4.80 36.88 -10.53
CA ALA A 22 3.54 36.58 -9.86
C ALA A 22 2.36 36.95 -10.76
N GLY A 23 1.38 36.06 -10.85
CA GLY A 23 0.10 36.34 -11.48
C GLY A 23 -0.84 37.01 -10.49
N ARG A 24 -1.48 38.11 -10.90
CA ARG A 24 -2.52 38.79 -10.11
C ARG A 24 -3.90 38.43 -10.66
N LEU A 25 -4.79 38.00 -9.78
CA LEU A 25 -6.20 37.79 -10.08
C LEU A 25 -7.04 38.74 -9.25
N SER A 26 -7.98 39.45 -9.89
CA SER A 26 -8.92 40.32 -9.18
C SER A 26 -9.82 39.50 -8.25
N GLY A 27 -10.04 39.99 -7.03
CA GLY A 27 -10.93 39.33 -6.06
C GLY A 27 -12.38 39.24 -6.55
N GLU A 28 -12.82 40.17 -7.39
CA GLU A 28 -14.14 40.15 -8.01
C GLU A 28 -14.27 39.01 -9.03
N VAL A 29 -13.32 38.93 -9.97
CA VAL A 29 -13.26 37.85 -10.97
C VAL A 29 -13.13 36.49 -10.28
N PHE A 30 -12.32 36.42 -9.23
CA PHE A 30 -12.19 35.22 -8.42
C PHE A 30 -13.55 34.78 -7.84
N ARG A 31 -14.31 35.70 -7.23
CA ARG A 31 -15.63 35.39 -6.66
C ARG A 31 -16.65 34.98 -7.73
N GLN A 32 -16.68 35.69 -8.87
CA GLN A 32 -17.55 35.35 -9.99
C GLN A 32 -17.27 33.95 -10.55
N GLN A 33 -16.00 33.54 -10.60
CA GLN A 33 -15.61 32.20 -11.07
C GLN A 33 -15.75 31.13 -9.98
N PHE A 34 -15.73 31.51 -8.71
CA PHE A 34 -15.88 30.60 -7.57
C PHE A 34 -17.35 30.30 -7.23
N ALA A 35 -18.27 31.24 -7.49
CA ALA A 35 -19.69 31.10 -7.16
C ALA A 35 -20.43 29.97 -7.90
N PRO A 36 -20.18 29.71 -9.21
CA PRO A 36 -20.69 28.52 -9.87
C PRO A 36 -20.00 27.26 -9.30
N CYS A 37 -20.75 26.19 -9.06
CA CYS A 37 -20.23 24.88 -8.63
C CYS A 37 -19.40 24.17 -9.73
N GLY A 38 -18.29 24.79 -10.13
CA GLY A 38 -17.46 24.39 -11.26
C GLY A 38 -16.06 23.90 -10.89
N SER A 39 -15.26 23.58 -11.91
CA SER A 39 -13.90 23.06 -11.76
C SER A 39 -12.97 24.01 -11.00
N PHE A 40 -13.12 25.33 -11.19
CA PHE A 40 -12.36 26.35 -10.47
C PHE A 40 -12.60 26.29 -8.96
N GLN A 41 -13.86 26.20 -8.53
CA GLN A 41 -14.22 26.10 -7.12
C GLN A 41 -13.59 24.85 -6.47
N GLN A 42 -13.66 23.70 -7.13
CA GLN A 42 -13.05 22.46 -6.62
C GLN A 42 -11.53 22.54 -6.49
N ILE A 43 -10.84 23.16 -7.47
CA ILE A 43 -9.39 23.35 -7.42
C ILE A 43 -9.03 24.22 -6.21
N ILE A 44 -9.73 25.35 -6.03
CA ILE A 44 -9.50 26.25 -4.90
C ILE A 44 -9.75 25.54 -3.56
N LEU A 45 -10.84 24.78 -3.43
CA LEU A 45 -11.16 24.03 -2.20
C LEU A 45 -10.11 22.96 -1.89
N ARG A 46 -9.62 22.22 -2.90
CA ARG A 46 -8.52 21.25 -2.72
C ARG A 46 -7.21 21.94 -2.34
N CYS A 47 -6.87 23.06 -2.98
CA CYS A 47 -5.70 23.85 -2.59
C CYS A 47 -5.79 24.31 -1.13
N GLN A 48 -6.98 24.67 -0.65
CA GLN A 48 -7.19 25.02 0.75
C GLN A 48 -7.07 23.83 1.70
N GLN A 49 -7.67 22.68 1.36
CA GLN A 49 -7.54 21.46 2.15
C GLN A 49 -6.08 21.03 2.27
N PHE A 50 -5.33 21.07 1.16
CA PHE A 50 -3.90 20.79 1.14
C PHE A 50 -3.12 21.77 2.01
N ALA A 51 -3.38 23.08 1.90
CA ALA A 51 -2.73 24.10 2.73
C ALA A 51 -3.03 23.90 4.22
N ARG A 52 -4.27 23.55 4.59
CA ARG A 52 -4.65 23.25 5.98
C ARG A 52 -3.95 22.01 6.52
N ALA A 53 -3.91 20.93 5.74
CA ALA A 53 -3.19 19.71 6.10
C ALA A 53 -1.70 19.99 6.30
N GLN A 54 -1.08 20.77 5.41
CA GLN A 54 0.31 21.19 5.53
C GLN A 54 0.55 22.05 6.79
N HIS A 55 -0.35 22.99 7.11
CA HIS A 55 -0.26 23.78 8.32
C HIS A 55 -0.42 22.93 9.59
N ALA A 56 -1.38 22.00 9.63
CA ALA A 56 -1.58 21.08 10.75
C ALA A 56 -0.35 20.19 10.96
N GLN A 57 0.24 19.67 9.88
CA GLN A 57 1.47 18.91 9.94
C GLN A 57 2.64 19.76 10.44
N ASN A 58 2.76 21.01 10.01
CA ASN A 58 3.77 21.94 10.53
C ASN A 58 3.60 22.20 12.03
N ILE A 59 2.37 22.39 12.52
CA ILE A 59 2.07 22.59 13.95
C ILE A 59 2.48 21.36 14.77
N LEU A 60 2.13 20.15 14.32
CA LEU A 60 2.53 18.90 14.97
C LEU A 60 4.05 18.72 14.94
N CYS A 61 4.70 19.00 13.81
CA CYS A 61 6.16 18.95 13.72
C CYS A 61 6.84 19.90 14.70
N HIS A 62 6.29 21.10 14.91
CA HIS A 62 6.79 22.07 15.89
C HIS A 62 6.62 21.59 17.35
N ALA A 63 5.58 20.83 17.64
CA ALA A 63 5.27 20.35 18.99
C ALA A 63 6.09 19.12 19.42
N PHE A 64 6.50 18.27 18.46
CA PHE A 64 7.06 16.94 18.77
C PHE A 64 8.49 16.70 18.29
N HIS A 65 9.12 17.64 17.57
CA HIS A 65 10.48 17.48 17.05
C HIS A 65 11.42 18.62 17.45
N THR A 66 12.69 18.28 17.58
CA THR A 66 13.78 19.23 17.85
C THR A 66 13.99 20.18 16.67
N VAL A 67 14.69 21.29 16.90
CA VAL A 67 15.00 22.29 15.86
C VAL A 67 15.79 21.65 14.70
N ALA A 68 16.71 20.74 15.00
CA ALA A 68 17.52 20.05 14.01
C ALA A 68 16.68 19.12 13.11
N GLU A 69 15.80 18.32 13.71
CA GLU A 69 14.90 17.43 12.96
C GLU A 69 13.94 18.22 12.06
N ARG A 70 13.40 19.33 12.58
CA ARG A 70 12.53 20.24 11.81
C ARG A 70 13.27 20.87 10.63
N LEU A 71 14.53 21.25 10.81
CA LEU A 71 15.38 21.77 9.74
C LEU A 71 15.65 20.71 8.66
N CYS A 72 15.96 19.47 9.06
CA CYS A 72 16.16 18.36 8.12
C CYS A 72 14.89 18.06 7.31
N THR A 73 13.72 17.98 7.96
CA THR A 73 12.45 17.78 7.26
C THR A 73 12.13 18.94 6.32
N TRP A 74 12.40 20.19 6.73
CA TRP A 74 12.20 21.36 5.88
C TRP A 74 13.11 21.33 4.66
N LEU A 75 14.41 21.05 4.81
CA LEU A 75 15.36 20.95 3.69
C LEU A 75 14.95 19.85 2.70
N LEU A 76 14.52 18.69 3.19
CA LEU A 76 14.02 17.59 2.35
C LEU A 76 12.74 17.98 1.60
N GLY A 77 11.82 18.69 2.26
CA GLY A 77 10.58 19.17 1.64
C GLY A 77 10.79 20.25 0.58
N GLN A 78 11.83 21.10 0.73
CA GLN A 78 12.18 22.13 -0.24
C GLN A 78 12.93 21.56 -1.45
N GLY A 79 13.72 20.50 -1.28
CA GLY A 79 14.40 19.79 -2.38
C GLY A 79 13.42 19.23 -3.42
N VAL A 80 12.25 18.77 -2.98
CA VAL A 80 11.18 18.29 -3.89
C VAL A 80 10.56 19.43 -4.71
N LYS A 81 10.53 20.66 -4.17
CA LYS A 81 9.97 21.85 -4.86
C LYS A 81 10.99 22.55 -5.78
N ALA A 82 12.29 22.37 -5.55
CA ALA A 82 13.37 23.03 -6.29
C ALA A 82 13.76 22.32 -7.61
N MET A 83 13.31 21.08 -7.85
CA MET A 83 13.58 20.36 -9.10
C MET A 83 12.70 20.84 -10.27
N LYS A 84 12.91 22.07 -10.76
CA LYS A 84 12.24 22.60 -11.96
C LYS A 84 13.11 22.63 -13.24
N HIS A 85 14.36 22.16 -13.20
CA HIS A 85 15.27 22.17 -14.35
C HIS A 85 15.75 20.78 -14.81
N TYR A 86 14.90 19.76 -14.73
CA TYR A 86 15.20 18.45 -15.31
C TYR A 86 14.61 18.36 -16.72
N LYS A 87 15.45 18.05 -17.72
CA LYS A 87 15.05 17.83 -19.13
C LYS A 87 13.91 16.80 -19.23
N PRO A 88 13.05 16.87 -20.26
CA PRO A 88 11.90 15.99 -20.36
C PRO A 88 12.37 14.54 -20.51
N ASP A 89 11.97 13.71 -19.56
CA ASP A 89 12.11 12.27 -19.63
C ASP A 89 10.88 11.72 -20.37
N PRO A 90 11.04 10.91 -21.44
CA PRO A 90 9.92 10.31 -22.17
C PRO A 90 9.00 9.46 -21.29
N VAL A 91 9.43 9.10 -20.07
CA VAL A 91 8.60 8.44 -19.06
C VAL A 91 7.63 9.42 -18.37
N LYS A 92 7.97 10.72 -18.23
CA LYS A 92 7.11 11.74 -17.60
C LYS A 92 5.93 12.20 -18.44
N ASP A 93 6.02 12.13 -19.77
CA ASP A 93 4.85 12.40 -20.63
C ASP A 93 3.81 11.27 -20.53
N LYS A 94 4.24 10.06 -20.20
CA LYS A 94 3.35 8.95 -19.81
C LYS A 94 2.68 9.21 -18.45
N TRP A 95 3.40 9.79 -17.50
CA TRP A 95 2.85 10.18 -16.19
C TRP A 95 1.91 11.39 -16.26
N ARG A 96 2.16 12.37 -17.15
CA ARG A 96 1.23 13.49 -17.42
C ARG A 96 -0.05 13.05 -18.11
N ALA A 97 0.02 12.03 -18.97
CA ALA A 97 -1.17 11.40 -19.55
C ALA A 97 -1.99 10.64 -18.48
N LEU A 98 -1.35 10.12 -17.42
CA LEU A 98 -2.00 9.49 -16.27
C LEU A 98 -2.50 10.50 -15.23
N GLU A 99 -1.87 11.67 -15.07
CA GLU A 99 -2.35 12.77 -14.19
C GLU A 99 -3.72 13.32 -14.62
N HIS A 100 -4.08 13.17 -15.90
CA HIS A 100 -5.41 13.50 -16.42
C HIS A 100 -6.45 12.38 -16.27
N GLN A 101 -6.07 11.17 -15.86
CA GLN A 101 -7.02 10.19 -15.32
C GLN A 101 -7.34 10.56 -13.87
N ARG A 102 -8.29 11.48 -13.71
CA ARG A 102 -9.06 11.59 -12.47
C ARG A 102 -9.68 10.21 -12.20
N LEU A 103 -9.02 9.36 -11.41
CA LEU A 103 -9.71 8.26 -10.77
C LEU A 103 -10.87 8.87 -9.98
N PRO A 104 -12.12 8.50 -10.27
CA PRO A 104 -13.26 9.04 -9.55
C PRO A 104 -13.06 8.80 -8.05
N ILE A 105 -13.37 9.83 -7.25
CA ILE A 105 -13.47 9.69 -5.80
C ILE A 105 -14.58 8.68 -5.56
N GLY A 106 -14.28 7.52 -4.98
CA GLY A 106 -15.25 6.43 -4.90
C GLY A 106 -15.08 5.43 -6.04
N CYS A 107 -15.00 4.14 -5.75
CA CYS A 107 -15.69 3.13 -6.56
C CYS A 107 -17.03 2.78 -5.88
N PRO A 108 -18.13 3.59 -6.02
CA PRO A 108 -19.40 3.30 -5.35
C PRO A 108 -19.96 1.93 -5.72
N ARG A 109 -19.68 1.46 -6.95
CA ARG A 109 -20.03 0.12 -7.41
C ARG A 109 -19.33 -0.96 -6.58
N CYS A 110 -18.01 -0.88 -6.44
CA CYS A 110 -17.23 -1.84 -5.65
C CYS A 110 -17.70 -1.88 -4.19
N ARG A 111 -18.01 -0.71 -3.63
CA ARG A 111 -18.52 -0.59 -2.27
C ARG A 111 -19.91 -1.20 -2.13
N ARG A 112 -20.83 -0.91 -3.06
CA ARG A 112 -22.17 -1.52 -3.09
C ARG A 112 -22.09 -3.03 -3.21
N LYS A 113 -21.21 -3.56 -4.06
CA LYS A 113 -20.95 -5.00 -4.17
C LYS A 113 -20.51 -5.58 -2.83
N PHE A 114 -19.52 -4.97 -2.18
CA PHE A 114 -19.05 -5.43 -0.86
C PHE A 114 -20.15 -5.41 0.21
N LEU A 115 -20.89 -4.31 0.32
CA LEU A 115 -21.95 -4.15 1.31
C LEU A 115 -23.19 -5.02 1.04
N ARG A 116 -23.41 -5.45 -0.21
CA ARG A 116 -24.47 -6.41 -0.54
C ARG A 116 -24.22 -7.77 0.12
N PHE A 117 -22.96 -8.22 0.18
CA PHE A 117 -22.60 -9.48 0.82
C PHE A 117 -22.35 -9.34 2.32
N PHE A 118 -21.89 -8.17 2.76
CA PHE A 118 -21.56 -7.84 4.14
C PHE A 118 -22.18 -6.50 4.55
N PRO A 119 -23.48 -6.48 4.92
CA PRO A 119 -24.20 -5.24 5.23
C PRO A 119 -23.58 -4.38 6.32
N LYS A 120 -22.90 -4.99 7.31
CA LYS A 120 -22.17 -4.28 8.37
C LYS A 120 -20.69 -4.04 8.03
N GLY A 121 -20.31 -4.24 6.77
CA GLY A 121 -18.95 -4.03 6.27
C GLY A 121 -17.92 -4.92 6.98
N PHE A 122 -16.80 -4.34 7.39
CA PHE A 122 -15.71 -5.06 8.07
C PHE A 122 -16.07 -5.57 9.48
N GLN A 123 -17.18 -5.11 10.05
CA GLN A 123 -17.70 -5.57 11.35
C GLN A 123 -18.76 -6.67 11.19
N ASP A 124 -19.12 -7.03 9.96
CA ASP A 124 -20.11 -8.06 9.70
C ASP A 124 -19.61 -9.43 10.19
N GLU A 125 -20.43 -10.15 10.95
CA GLU A 125 -20.06 -11.46 11.50
C GLU A 125 -19.78 -12.47 10.40
N LYS A 126 -20.51 -12.40 9.29
CA LYS A 126 -20.28 -13.24 8.11
C LYS A 126 -18.93 -12.90 7.48
N TYR A 127 -18.60 -11.62 7.35
CA TYR A 127 -17.29 -11.17 6.86
C TYR A 127 -16.15 -11.71 7.75
N VAL A 128 -16.31 -11.58 9.07
CA VAL A 128 -15.31 -12.05 10.03
C VAL A 128 -15.14 -13.57 9.92
N ALA A 129 -16.23 -14.32 9.84
CA ALA A 129 -16.18 -15.78 9.72
C ALA A 129 -15.58 -16.25 8.39
N TRP A 130 -15.98 -15.63 7.28
CA TRP A 130 -15.67 -16.13 5.93
C TRP A 130 -14.33 -15.63 5.41
N GLU A 131 -13.99 -14.36 5.65
CA GLU A 131 -12.85 -13.74 4.99
C GLU A 131 -11.71 -13.41 5.95
N ARG A 132 -12.00 -12.90 7.15
CA ARG A 132 -10.96 -12.37 8.05
C ARG A 132 -10.41 -13.40 9.03
N GLY A 133 -11.28 -14.19 9.65
CA GLY A 133 -10.96 -14.94 10.87
C GLY A 133 -9.87 -15.98 10.69
N TYR A 134 -9.80 -16.67 9.54
CA TYR A 134 -8.71 -17.61 9.29
C TYR A 134 -7.37 -16.91 8.96
N LYS A 135 -7.41 -15.75 8.26
CA LYS A 135 -6.22 -14.94 7.95
C LYS A 135 -5.63 -14.36 9.24
N TRP A 136 -6.49 -13.84 10.12
CA TRP A 136 -6.09 -13.30 11.42
C TRP A 136 -5.53 -14.39 12.35
N ARG A 137 -6.17 -15.57 12.43
CA ARG A 137 -5.62 -16.70 13.21
C ARG A 137 -4.24 -17.16 12.72
N ALA A 138 -3.96 -17.06 11.43
CA ALA A 138 -2.63 -17.33 10.91
C ALA A 138 -1.61 -16.29 11.37
N HIS A 139 -2.00 -15.00 11.39
CA HIS A 139 -1.19 -13.93 11.98
C HIS A 139 -0.94 -14.14 13.47
N GLU A 140 -1.96 -14.51 14.25
CA GLU A 140 -1.82 -14.81 15.69
C GLU A 140 -0.84 -15.95 15.94
N GLN A 141 -0.95 -17.05 15.19
CA GLN A 141 0.02 -18.15 15.28
C GLN A 141 1.43 -17.74 14.87
N TRP A 142 1.55 -16.84 13.90
CA TRP A 142 2.84 -16.26 13.55
C TRP A 142 3.41 -15.44 14.69
N ALA A 143 2.62 -14.57 15.31
CA ALA A 143 3.03 -13.76 16.45
C ALA A 143 3.40 -14.62 17.67
N GLU A 144 2.75 -15.76 17.87
CA GLU A 144 3.06 -16.70 18.94
C GLU A 144 4.34 -17.52 18.65
N MET A 145 4.43 -18.11 17.45
CA MET A 145 5.44 -19.13 17.14
C MET A 145 6.66 -18.62 16.37
N LEU A 146 6.54 -17.53 15.61
CA LEU A 146 7.54 -17.02 14.67
C LEU A 146 7.65 -15.47 14.69
N ASN A 147 7.33 -14.84 15.82
CA ASN A 147 7.63 -13.41 16.00
C ASN A 147 9.13 -13.13 15.85
N ARG A 148 9.48 -11.84 15.71
CA ARG A 148 10.87 -11.40 15.49
C ARG A 148 11.88 -12.00 16.47
N ALA A 149 11.56 -12.04 17.76
CA ALA A 149 12.48 -12.54 18.79
C ALA A 149 12.67 -14.06 18.68
N ALA A 150 11.58 -14.81 18.56
CA ALA A 150 11.61 -16.26 18.38
C ALA A 150 12.34 -16.65 17.09
N PHE A 151 12.01 -15.99 15.97
CA PHE A 151 12.65 -16.22 14.68
C PHE A 151 14.15 -15.93 14.75
N GLN A 152 14.56 -14.80 15.33
CA GLN A 152 15.98 -14.45 15.50
C GLN A 152 16.72 -15.48 16.38
N SER A 153 16.08 -15.97 17.45
CA SER A 153 16.64 -17.00 18.31
C SER A 153 16.86 -18.32 17.56
N LEU A 154 15.88 -18.75 16.75
CA LEU A 154 15.99 -19.96 15.94
C LEU A 154 17.09 -19.85 14.86
N ILE A 155 17.24 -18.67 14.24
CA ILE A 155 18.34 -18.40 13.29
C ILE A 155 19.70 -18.53 13.98
N LYS A 156 19.86 -17.96 15.18
CA LYS A 156 21.11 -18.05 15.96
C LYS A 156 21.45 -19.47 16.38
N GLN A 157 20.43 -20.30 16.60
CA GLN A 157 20.58 -21.73 16.93
C GLN A 157 20.68 -22.62 15.67
N GLU A 158 20.72 -22.02 14.47
CA GLU A 158 20.75 -22.73 13.18
C GLU A 158 19.58 -23.71 12.98
N LYS A 159 18.44 -23.48 13.65
CA LYS A 159 17.24 -24.31 13.57
C LYS A 159 16.38 -23.95 12.35
N PHE A 160 16.99 -23.97 11.17
CA PHE A 160 16.34 -23.53 9.92
C PHE A 160 15.17 -24.43 9.51
N ALA A 161 15.32 -25.74 9.63
CA ALA A 161 14.25 -26.70 9.36
C ALA A 161 13.02 -26.46 10.24
N GLU A 162 13.23 -26.08 11.51
CA GLU A 162 12.14 -25.77 12.42
C GLU A 162 11.40 -24.48 12.02
N ILE A 163 12.12 -23.44 11.60
CA ILE A 163 11.52 -22.20 11.07
C ILE A 163 10.65 -22.52 9.85
N ALA A 164 11.20 -23.27 8.89
CA ALA A 164 10.48 -23.66 7.69
C ALA A 164 9.22 -24.48 8.02
N ALA A 165 9.34 -25.46 8.92
CA ALA A 165 8.21 -26.28 9.36
C ALA A 165 7.12 -25.45 10.03
N ARG A 166 7.48 -24.49 10.91
CA ARG A 166 6.52 -23.58 11.55
C ARG A 166 5.82 -22.69 10.51
N ALA A 167 6.57 -22.11 9.58
CA ALA A 167 6.01 -21.25 8.52
C ALA A 167 5.04 -22.02 7.61
N VAL A 168 5.42 -23.21 7.14
CA VAL A 168 4.56 -24.10 6.34
C VAL A 168 3.32 -24.53 7.14
N ARG A 169 3.45 -24.80 8.43
CA ARG A 169 2.32 -25.19 9.28
C ARG A 169 1.31 -24.05 9.49
N ILE A 170 1.79 -22.81 9.61
CA ILE A 170 0.93 -21.63 9.71
C ILE A 170 0.18 -21.43 8.39
N GLU A 171 0.91 -21.46 7.28
CA GLU A 171 0.34 -21.31 5.93
C GLU A 171 -0.70 -22.40 5.62
N SER A 172 -0.43 -23.66 5.98
CA SER A 172 -1.26 -24.80 5.58
C SER A 172 -2.69 -24.74 6.14
N LYS A 173 -2.88 -24.02 7.26
CA LYS A 173 -4.18 -23.76 7.89
C LYS A 173 -4.98 -22.64 7.21
N THR A 174 -4.42 -22.00 6.19
CA THR A 174 -5.10 -21.01 5.35
C THR A 174 -5.56 -21.63 4.03
N ASN A 175 -6.51 -21.00 3.36
CA ASN A 175 -6.93 -21.31 1.98
C ASN A 175 -6.31 -20.33 0.96
N LEU A 176 -5.22 -19.63 1.32
CA LEU A 176 -4.61 -18.59 0.48
C LEU A 176 -3.83 -19.17 -0.70
N LEU A 177 -2.93 -20.14 -0.45
CA LEU A 177 -2.19 -20.82 -1.52
C LEU A 177 -3.00 -21.95 -2.14
N PHE A 178 -2.84 -22.12 -3.46
CA PHE A 178 -3.34 -23.30 -4.14
C PHE A 178 -2.54 -24.56 -3.78
N SER A 179 -3.13 -25.73 -4.00
CA SER A 179 -2.52 -27.03 -3.67
C SER A 179 -1.12 -27.20 -4.30
N PHE A 180 -0.93 -26.78 -5.55
CA PHE A 180 0.36 -26.87 -6.23
C PHE A 180 1.43 -25.94 -5.64
N GLU A 181 1.04 -24.78 -5.10
CA GLU A 181 1.95 -23.84 -4.43
C GLU A 181 2.36 -24.36 -3.05
N LYS A 182 1.41 -24.94 -2.31
CA LYS A 182 1.69 -25.63 -1.03
C LYS A 182 2.66 -26.78 -1.23
N MET A 183 2.48 -27.56 -2.29
CA MET A 183 3.40 -28.64 -2.67
C MET A 183 4.79 -28.09 -3.03
N ALA A 184 4.85 -27.06 -3.87
CA ALA A 184 6.10 -26.42 -4.28
C ALA A 184 6.89 -25.89 -3.07
N LEU A 185 6.23 -25.20 -2.15
CA LEU A 185 6.82 -24.68 -0.93
C LEU A 185 7.39 -25.81 -0.06
N ARG A 186 6.59 -26.85 0.21
CA ARG A 186 7.01 -28.00 1.02
C ARG A 186 8.21 -28.71 0.44
N ASP A 187 8.24 -28.90 -0.88
CA ASP A 187 9.36 -29.55 -1.55
C ASP A 187 10.62 -28.67 -1.52
N ALA A 188 10.45 -27.36 -1.71
CA ALA A 188 11.53 -26.38 -1.69
C ALA A 188 12.25 -26.32 -0.34
N VAL A 189 11.53 -26.48 0.77
CA VAL A 189 12.11 -26.40 2.13
C VAL A 189 12.45 -27.76 2.74
N LYS A 190 12.38 -28.85 1.96
CA LYS A 190 12.61 -30.21 2.47
C LYS A 190 14.07 -30.50 2.77
N SER A 191 15.00 -29.95 1.98
CA SER A 191 16.43 -30.09 2.23
C SER A 191 16.92 -29.08 3.24
N ASP A 192 18.00 -29.40 3.96
CA ASP A 192 18.61 -28.46 4.93
C ASP A 192 19.05 -27.15 4.26
N GLU A 193 19.59 -27.24 3.05
CA GLU A 193 19.97 -26.06 2.25
C GLU A 193 18.76 -25.21 1.86
N GLY A 194 17.66 -25.84 1.43
CA GLY A 194 16.42 -25.16 1.07
C GLY A 194 15.76 -24.50 2.29
N ALA A 195 15.71 -25.21 3.41
CA ALA A 195 15.20 -24.68 4.67
C ALA A 195 16.05 -23.50 5.17
N ARG A 196 17.39 -23.61 5.08
CA ARG A 196 18.32 -22.54 5.45
C ARG A 196 18.10 -21.30 4.60
N SER A 197 18.12 -21.43 3.27
CA SER A 197 17.92 -20.33 2.34
C SER A 197 16.55 -19.66 2.53
N PHE A 198 15.50 -20.46 2.68
CA PHE A 198 14.15 -19.95 2.96
C PHE A 198 14.10 -19.18 4.28
N ALA A 199 14.62 -19.75 5.37
CA ALA A 199 14.54 -19.15 6.69
C ALA A 199 15.34 -17.84 6.79
N THR A 200 16.56 -17.80 6.26
CA THR A 200 17.39 -16.59 6.29
C THR A 200 16.84 -15.49 5.39
N GLY A 201 16.43 -15.83 4.16
CA GLY A 201 15.84 -14.85 3.23
C GLY A 201 14.49 -14.32 3.73
N LEU A 202 13.67 -15.16 4.35
CA LEU A 202 12.41 -14.72 4.93
C LEU A 202 12.62 -13.81 6.15
N TYR A 203 13.61 -14.13 7.00
CA TYR A 203 13.97 -13.25 8.11
C TYR A 203 14.47 -11.88 7.61
N ASP A 204 15.33 -11.86 6.60
CA ASP A 204 15.82 -10.62 5.99
C ASP A 204 14.66 -9.81 5.42
N PHE A 205 13.73 -10.44 4.70
CA PHE A 205 12.55 -9.77 4.15
C PHE A 205 11.74 -9.04 5.25
N LEU A 206 11.37 -9.78 6.29
CA LEU A 206 10.46 -9.29 7.33
C LEU A 206 11.14 -8.31 8.29
N TYR A 207 12.37 -8.61 8.72
CA TYR A 207 13.00 -7.93 9.86
C TYR A 207 14.37 -7.32 9.55
N GLY A 208 14.84 -7.41 8.30
CA GLY A 208 16.03 -6.73 7.82
C GLY A 208 15.92 -5.21 7.95
N LYS A 209 17.07 -4.54 8.06
CA LYS A 209 17.19 -3.09 8.29
C LYS A 209 17.07 -2.26 7.01
N ASP A 210 17.23 -2.89 5.86
CA ASP A 210 17.20 -2.23 4.56
C ASP A 210 15.79 -1.77 4.17
N LYS A 211 15.73 -0.96 3.09
CA LYS A 211 14.46 -0.54 2.50
C LYS A 211 13.66 -1.75 2.04
N VAL A 212 12.33 -1.66 2.17
CA VAL A 212 11.40 -2.73 1.78
C VAL A 212 11.59 -3.18 0.33
N GLU A 213 11.94 -2.28 -0.58
CA GLU A 213 12.30 -2.56 -1.97
C GLU A 213 13.44 -3.58 -2.09
N GLN A 214 14.55 -3.31 -1.41
CA GLN A 214 15.75 -4.15 -1.46
C GLN A 214 15.49 -5.50 -0.80
N LYS A 215 14.80 -5.48 0.36
CA LYS A 215 14.41 -6.68 1.09
C LYS A 215 13.48 -7.59 0.27
N PHE A 216 12.49 -7.00 -0.40
CA PHE A 216 11.57 -7.74 -1.26
C PHE A 216 12.26 -8.27 -2.52
N GLY A 217 13.17 -7.51 -3.13
CA GLY A 217 13.99 -7.96 -4.26
C GLY A 217 14.82 -9.19 -3.92
N ARG A 218 15.57 -9.15 -2.81
CA ARG A 218 16.34 -10.31 -2.31
C ARG A 218 15.46 -11.49 -1.93
N TRP A 219 14.26 -11.24 -1.42
CA TRP A 219 13.29 -12.29 -1.15
C TRP A 219 12.83 -13.00 -2.43
N VAL A 220 12.50 -12.24 -3.47
CA VAL A 220 12.17 -12.78 -4.80
C VAL A 220 13.32 -13.64 -5.34
N GLU A 221 14.57 -13.17 -5.23
CA GLU A 221 15.76 -13.93 -5.63
C GLU A 221 15.93 -15.21 -4.80
N THR A 222 15.73 -15.13 -3.48
CA THR A 222 15.78 -16.29 -2.58
C THR A 222 14.78 -17.35 -3.03
N VAL A 223 13.51 -16.96 -3.21
CA VAL A 223 12.45 -17.86 -3.65
C VAL A 223 12.72 -18.42 -5.05
N ALA A 224 13.32 -17.63 -5.93
CA ALA A 224 13.73 -18.08 -7.25
C ALA A 224 14.81 -19.17 -7.19
N ALA A 225 15.76 -19.05 -6.26
CA ALA A 225 16.88 -19.97 -6.08
C ALA A 225 16.53 -21.25 -5.28
N LEU A 226 15.38 -21.30 -4.62
CA LEU A 226 14.98 -22.48 -3.85
C LEU A 226 14.89 -23.74 -4.73
N PRO A 227 15.23 -24.93 -4.18
CA PRO A 227 15.16 -26.20 -4.90
C PRO A 227 13.81 -26.44 -5.56
N ARG A 228 13.82 -26.87 -6.83
CA ARG A 228 12.62 -27.16 -7.62
C ARG A 228 12.63 -28.62 -8.06
N ARG A 229 11.59 -29.37 -7.72
CA ARG A 229 11.40 -30.75 -8.23
C ARG A 229 10.52 -30.81 -9.46
N GLN A 230 9.31 -30.24 -9.40
CA GLN A 230 8.31 -30.35 -10.47
C GLN A 230 7.62 -29.02 -10.78
N THR A 231 7.19 -28.29 -9.76
CA THR A 231 6.42 -27.04 -9.90
C THR A 231 7.30 -25.81 -9.70
N ARG A 232 6.90 -24.70 -10.34
CA ARG A 232 7.56 -23.39 -10.14
C ARG A 232 7.28 -22.91 -8.72
N VAL A 233 8.34 -22.70 -7.94
CA VAL A 233 8.26 -22.13 -6.59
C VAL A 233 8.03 -20.62 -6.66
N LEU A 234 8.62 -19.93 -7.64
CA LEU A 234 8.47 -18.48 -7.79
C LEU A 234 7.09 -18.10 -8.36
N THR A 235 6.14 -17.80 -7.48
CA THR A 235 4.81 -17.26 -7.81
C THR A 235 4.49 -16.04 -6.95
N TRP A 236 3.58 -15.18 -7.42
CA TRP A 236 3.10 -14.03 -6.67
C TRP A 236 2.48 -14.38 -5.30
N PRO A 237 1.61 -15.40 -5.20
CA PRO A 237 1.09 -15.82 -3.90
C PRO A 237 2.21 -16.21 -2.94
N LEU A 238 3.20 -16.99 -3.39
CA LEU A 238 4.28 -17.45 -2.51
C LEU A 238 5.16 -16.30 -1.99
N VAL A 239 5.54 -15.36 -2.85
CA VAL A 239 6.41 -14.25 -2.42
C VAL A 239 5.70 -13.25 -1.51
N THR A 240 4.36 -13.18 -1.56
CA THR A 240 3.57 -12.20 -0.78
C THR A 240 2.91 -12.76 0.48
N ILE A 241 2.72 -14.08 0.58
CA ILE A 241 1.93 -14.68 1.68
C ILE A 241 2.57 -14.48 3.06
N PHE A 242 3.87 -14.69 3.21
CA PHE A 242 4.50 -14.60 4.52
C PHE A 242 4.60 -13.16 5.03
N GLY A 243 4.82 -12.20 4.13
CA GLY A 243 4.71 -10.78 4.47
C GLY A 243 3.32 -10.44 4.97
N PHE A 244 2.29 -10.88 4.23
CA PHE A 244 0.88 -10.66 4.56
C PHE A 244 0.47 -11.26 5.91
N ILE A 245 0.95 -12.47 6.22
CA ILE A 245 0.67 -13.14 7.50
C ILE A 245 1.46 -12.49 8.65
N ALA A 246 2.75 -12.21 8.44
CA ALA A 246 3.63 -11.74 9.52
C ALA A 246 3.39 -10.28 9.90
N LEU A 247 3.15 -9.42 8.89
CA LEU A 247 3.06 -7.96 9.04
C LEU A 247 1.87 -7.43 8.23
N PRO A 248 0.62 -7.75 8.64
CA PRO A 248 -0.60 -7.37 7.91
C PRO A 248 -0.82 -5.85 7.87
N GLU A 249 -0.09 -5.07 8.65
CA GLU A 249 -0.14 -3.60 8.57
C GLU A 249 0.59 -3.02 7.35
N THR A 250 1.56 -3.75 6.80
CA THR A 250 2.45 -3.26 5.75
C THR A 250 2.34 -4.03 4.45
N HIS A 251 2.12 -5.34 4.53
CA HIS A 251 2.19 -6.23 3.38
C HIS A 251 0.81 -6.75 2.99
N ILE A 252 0.56 -6.81 1.68
CA ILE A 252 -0.66 -7.34 1.10
C ILE A 252 -0.37 -8.60 0.27
N PHE A 253 -1.31 -9.54 0.25
CA PHE A 253 -1.23 -10.78 -0.53
C PHE A 253 -1.77 -10.58 -1.95
N LEU A 254 -1.03 -11.10 -2.95
CA LEU A 254 -1.36 -10.96 -4.38
C LEU A 254 -1.82 -12.30 -4.95
N LYS A 255 -3.09 -12.37 -5.36
CA LYS A 255 -3.64 -13.48 -6.15
C LYS A 255 -3.92 -12.99 -7.58
N PRO A 256 -3.10 -13.39 -8.58
CA PRO A 256 -3.05 -12.72 -9.89
C PRO A 256 -4.39 -12.46 -10.60
N THR A 257 -5.25 -13.47 -10.71
CA THR A 257 -6.53 -13.30 -11.44
C THR A 257 -7.46 -12.36 -10.70
N VAL A 258 -7.69 -12.63 -9.41
CA VAL A 258 -8.61 -11.86 -8.58
C VAL A 258 -8.13 -10.41 -8.43
N THR A 259 -6.84 -10.18 -8.19
CA THR A 259 -6.29 -8.82 -8.07
C THR A 259 -6.43 -8.03 -9.37
N ARG A 260 -6.24 -8.66 -10.55
CA ARG A 260 -6.44 -7.98 -11.84
C ARG A 260 -7.89 -7.60 -12.09
N VAL A 261 -8.82 -8.51 -11.81
CA VAL A 261 -10.26 -8.22 -11.94
C VAL A 261 -10.64 -7.10 -10.96
N ALA A 262 -10.23 -7.19 -9.71
CA ALA A 262 -10.48 -6.16 -8.71
C ALA A 262 -9.95 -4.77 -9.13
N ALA A 263 -8.73 -4.71 -9.68
CA ALA A 263 -8.17 -3.46 -10.20
C ALA A 263 -8.99 -2.90 -11.37
N ARG A 264 -9.41 -3.76 -12.32
CA ARG A 264 -10.30 -3.36 -13.42
C ARG A 264 -11.64 -2.84 -12.91
N GLU A 265 -12.27 -3.54 -11.98
CA GLU A 265 -13.57 -3.13 -11.43
C GLU A 265 -13.49 -1.82 -10.64
N PHE A 266 -12.37 -1.59 -9.96
CA PHE A 266 -12.06 -0.35 -9.25
C PHE A 266 -11.61 0.78 -10.19
N GLY A 267 -11.23 0.47 -11.43
CA GLY A 267 -10.68 1.44 -12.38
C GLY A 267 -9.21 1.79 -12.13
N PHE A 268 -8.48 1.00 -11.34
CA PHE A 268 -7.05 1.20 -11.08
C PHE A 268 -6.19 0.59 -12.19
N ASP A 269 -5.22 1.33 -12.70
CA ASP A 269 -4.25 0.86 -13.69
C ASP A 269 -3.18 -0.04 -13.04
N PHE A 270 -3.53 -1.32 -12.84
CA PHE A 270 -2.65 -2.31 -12.26
C PHE A 270 -1.76 -2.95 -13.34
N GLN A 271 -0.47 -2.60 -13.32
CA GLN A 271 0.55 -2.95 -14.33
C GLN A 271 1.05 -4.39 -14.17
N TYR A 272 0.15 -5.37 -14.11
CA TYR A 272 0.48 -6.75 -13.78
C TYR A 272 1.50 -7.39 -14.74
N LYS A 273 2.53 -8.01 -14.16
CA LYS A 273 3.44 -8.95 -14.84
C LYS A 273 3.48 -10.25 -14.05
N SER A 274 3.61 -11.39 -14.73
CA SER A 274 3.62 -12.71 -14.09
C SER A 274 4.85 -12.99 -13.25
N GLN A 275 6.01 -12.45 -13.65
CA GLN A 275 7.25 -12.56 -12.88
C GLN A 275 7.22 -11.59 -11.71
N PRO A 276 7.41 -12.06 -10.46
CA PRO A 276 7.48 -11.18 -9.31
C PRO A 276 8.62 -10.16 -9.40
N SER A 277 8.30 -8.89 -9.11
CA SER A 277 9.29 -7.80 -9.01
C SER A 277 8.80 -6.73 -8.03
N TRP A 278 9.72 -5.90 -7.54
CA TRP A 278 9.36 -4.80 -6.65
C TRP A 278 8.38 -3.82 -7.32
N ASP A 279 8.59 -3.45 -8.58
CA ASP A 279 7.78 -2.42 -9.26
C ASP A 279 6.29 -2.78 -9.26
N ILE A 280 5.97 -4.05 -9.50
CA ILE A 280 4.59 -4.53 -9.52
C ILE A 280 4.03 -4.64 -8.10
N TYR A 281 4.85 -5.04 -7.13
CA TYR A 281 4.44 -5.07 -5.73
C TYR A 281 4.17 -3.67 -5.17
N ALA A 282 5.00 -2.68 -5.52
CA ALA A 282 4.81 -1.28 -5.17
C ALA A 282 3.55 -0.69 -5.83
N ASN A 283 3.26 -1.08 -7.09
CA ASN A 283 2.00 -0.73 -7.76
C ASN A 283 0.78 -1.36 -7.07
N LEU A 284 0.89 -2.59 -6.57
CA LEU A 284 -0.15 -3.21 -5.73
C LEU A 284 -0.33 -2.49 -4.38
N LEU A 285 0.76 -2.08 -3.72
CA LEU A 285 0.66 -1.29 -2.48
C LEU A 285 0.00 0.07 -2.73
N SER A 286 0.27 0.69 -3.89
CA SER A 286 -0.42 1.91 -4.32
C SER A 286 -1.91 1.66 -4.56
N PHE A 287 -2.28 0.52 -5.15
CA PHE A 287 -3.67 0.10 -5.29
C PHE A 287 -4.36 -0.08 -3.92
N ALA A 288 -3.69 -0.75 -2.97
CA ALA A 288 -4.19 -0.92 -1.61
C ALA A 288 -4.40 0.43 -0.88
N ALA A 289 -3.48 1.39 -1.08
CA ALA A 289 -3.62 2.74 -0.55
C ALA A 289 -4.81 3.48 -1.16
N ALA A 290 -5.04 3.35 -2.47
CA ALA A 290 -6.21 3.93 -3.15
C ALA A 290 -7.52 3.35 -2.61
N VAL A 291 -7.60 2.02 -2.42
CA VAL A 291 -8.75 1.36 -1.79
C VAL A 291 -8.96 1.85 -0.35
N ARG A 292 -7.90 1.98 0.45
CA ARG A 292 -8.00 2.51 1.83
C ARG A 292 -8.55 3.94 1.84
N GLN A 293 -8.09 4.78 0.92
CA GLN A 293 -8.58 6.16 0.77
C GLN A 293 -10.06 6.19 0.36
N ASP A 294 -10.48 5.29 -0.53
CA ASP A 294 -11.87 5.13 -0.97
C ASP A 294 -12.80 4.82 0.21
N LEU A 295 -12.35 3.92 1.08
CA LEU A 295 -13.10 3.40 2.22
C LEU A 295 -12.92 4.24 3.50
N HIS A 296 -12.56 5.52 3.39
CA HIS A 296 -12.29 6.40 4.54
C HIS A 296 -13.43 6.48 5.59
N ASP A 297 -14.68 6.30 5.17
CA ASP A 297 -15.87 6.32 6.02
C ASP A 297 -16.27 4.93 6.57
N MET A 298 -15.60 3.88 6.10
CA MET A 298 -15.66 2.52 6.63
C MET A 298 -14.22 1.97 6.68
N PRO A 299 -13.37 2.50 7.58
CA PRO A 299 -11.94 2.33 7.47
C PRO A 299 -11.54 0.85 7.67
N PRO A 300 -10.76 0.26 6.74
CA PRO A 300 -10.17 -1.05 6.94
C PRO A 300 -9.14 -0.99 8.08
N ARG A 301 -9.06 -2.06 8.88
CA ARG A 301 -8.11 -2.17 9.99
C ARG A 301 -6.67 -2.28 9.49
N ASP A 302 -6.47 -3.15 8.50
CA ASP A 302 -5.15 -3.60 8.04
C ASP A 302 -5.22 -4.03 6.55
N MET A 303 -4.15 -4.63 6.03
CA MET A 303 -4.13 -5.19 4.68
C MET A 303 -5.00 -6.44 4.53
N ILE A 304 -5.40 -7.12 5.62
CA ILE A 304 -6.34 -8.25 5.56
C ILE A 304 -7.72 -7.75 5.12
N ASP A 305 -8.19 -6.65 5.70
CA ASP A 305 -9.44 -6.02 5.29
C ASP A 305 -9.39 -5.56 3.83
N ILE A 306 -8.30 -4.90 3.42
CA ILE A 306 -8.12 -4.42 2.04
C ILE A 306 -8.05 -5.58 1.04
N GLN A 307 -7.26 -6.61 1.33
CA GLN A 307 -7.13 -7.78 0.47
C GLN A 307 -8.46 -8.51 0.33
N SER A 308 -9.23 -8.62 1.41
CA SER A 308 -10.55 -9.27 1.37
C SER A 308 -11.57 -8.41 0.61
N TYR A 309 -11.50 -7.08 0.72
CA TYR A 309 -12.31 -6.19 -0.11
C TYR A 309 -12.01 -6.39 -1.60
N MET A 310 -10.73 -6.44 -1.99
CA MET A 310 -10.30 -6.75 -3.35
C MET A 310 -10.75 -8.16 -3.78
N TRP A 311 -10.71 -9.14 -2.87
CA TRP A 311 -11.17 -10.51 -3.12
C TRP A 311 -12.63 -10.54 -3.58
N VAL A 312 -13.52 -9.86 -2.85
CA VAL A 312 -14.95 -9.76 -3.18
C VAL A 312 -15.17 -9.12 -4.55
N GLN A 313 -14.32 -8.19 -4.97
CA GLN A 313 -14.47 -7.58 -6.30
C GLN A 313 -14.14 -8.55 -7.42
N GLY A 314 -13.07 -9.34 -7.26
CA GLY A 314 -12.50 -10.13 -8.36
C GLY A 314 -12.68 -11.64 -8.29
N SER A 315 -13.30 -12.18 -7.24
CA SER A 315 -13.57 -13.61 -7.08
C SER A 315 -14.96 -13.96 -7.61
N ASP A 316 -15.06 -15.10 -8.29
CA ASP A 316 -16.31 -15.66 -8.80
C ASP A 316 -17.21 -16.20 -7.66
N GLU A 317 -16.68 -16.32 -6.44
CA GLU A 317 -17.47 -16.64 -5.23
C GLU A 317 -18.50 -15.55 -4.87
N TYR A 318 -18.33 -14.35 -5.44
CA TYR A 318 -19.14 -13.16 -5.18
C TYR A 318 -19.68 -12.57 -6.50
N GLU A 319 -20.39 -13.40 -7.28
CA GLU A 319 -21.07 -12.96 -8.51
C GLU A 319 -22.27 -12.04 -8.21
N GLU A 320 -22.50 -11.07 -9.10
CA GLU A 320 -23.60 -10.09 -8.98
C GLU A 320 -24.97 -10.66 -9.37
#